data_AF-A0A933EDC8-F1
#
_entry.id   AF-A0A933EDC8-F1
#
_cell.length_a   1.000
_cell.length_b   1.000
_cell.length_c   1.000
_cell.angle_alpha   90.00
_cell.angle_beta   90.00
_cell.angle_gamma   90.00
#
_symmetry.space_group_name_H-M   'P 1'
#
loop_
_entity.id
_entity.type
_entity.pdbx_description
1 polymer ?
#
loop_
_entity_poly.entity_id
_entity_poly.type
_entity_poly.pdbx_seq_one_letter_code
_entity_poly.pdbx_strand_id
1 'polypeptide(L)'
;MIIQIHSDVLKGLKITTLILLAGLAAFLVIASALSAGKARPEIKVSPPSADLTPAANTDRQRRISEAEEITITVKPPSDWQADSWKFDLALDTHSVDLAQALEQVAALVDDQGNKYPPQSWEGSPPGGHHRTGILTFAAIRPLPSAVTLVIRDIGAPERTFVWEL
;
A
#
# COMPACT_ATOMS: atom_id res chain seq x y z
N MET A 1 23.31 70.01 -17.98
CA MET A 1 22.21 69.04 -17.82
C MET A 1 22.81 67.87 -17.03
N ILE A 2 22.80 67.95 -15.69
CA ILE A 2 21.82 67.30 -14.77
C ILE A 2 22.08 65.78 -14.75
N ILE A 3 22.44 65.05 -13.67
CA ILE A 3 22.52 65.24 -12.22
C ILE A 3 23.53 64.22 -11.67
N GLN A 4 24.21 64.59 -10.57
CA GLN A 4 25.01 63.73 -9.69
C GLN A 4 24.19 63.42 -8.43
N ILE A 5 23.93 62.15 -8.08
CA ILE A 5 23.63 61.72 -6.69
C ILE A 5 24.15 60.28 -6.45
N HIS A 6 24.94 60.16 -5.39
CA HIS A 6 25.47 58.95 -4.73
C HIS A 6 24.38 58.09 -4.05
N SER A 7 24.63 56.78 -3.83
CA SER A 7 24.65 56.19 -2.48
C SER A 7 24.89 54.67 -2.50
N ASP A 8 25.96 54.25 -1.82
CA ASP A 8 26.18 52.90 -1.32
C ASP A 8 25.27 52.61 -0.11
N VAL A 9 24.33 51.66 -0.22
CA VAL A 9 23.53 51.09 0.89
C VAL A 9 23.03 49.73 0.36
N LEU A 10 23.33 48.52 0.85
CA LEU A 10 23.50 48.04 2.21
C LEU A 10 24.31 46.73 2.19
N LYS A 11 25.31 46.64 3.07
CA LYS A 11 26.01 45.41 3.43
C LYS A 11 25.09 44.52 4.27
N GLY A 12 25.10 43.21 4.01
CA GLY A 12 24.83 42.17 5.00
C GLY A 12 23.37 41.90 5.33
N LEU A 13 22.88 40.73 4.92
CA LEU A 13 21.85 40.02 5.66
C LEU A 13 22.28 38.56 5.81
N LYS A 14 22.90 38.28 6.95
CA LYS A 14 23.19 36.93 7.44
C LYS A 14 21.83 36.28 7.74
N ILE A 15 21.42 35.28 6.97
CA ILE A 15 20.26 34.46 7.33
C ILE A 15 20.74 33.46 8.37
N THR A 16 20.54 33.85 9.61
CA THR A 16 20.83 33.07 10.82
C THR A 16 19.98 31.79 10.82
N THR A 17 20.68 30.68 11.02
CA THR A 17 20.22 29.32 11.37
C THR A 17 19.05 29.28 12.35
N LEU A 18 18.07 28.40 12.11
CA LEU A 18 17.31 27.77 13.21
C LEU A 18 17.32 26.23 13.04
N ILE A 19 18.04 25.60 13.96
CA ILE A 19 18.14 24.16 14.18
C ILE A 19 16.94 23.74 15.03
N LEU A 20 16.31 22.61 14.70
CA LEU A 20 15.50 21.84 15.65
C LEU A 20 15.93 20.37 15.59
N LEU A 21 17.05 20.10 16.27
CA LEU A 21 17.42 18.78 16.76
C LEU A 21 16.63 18.55 18.06
N ALA A 22 15.78 17.54 18.08
CA ALA A 22 15.25 16.92 19.28
C ALA A 22 15.52 15.41 19.13
N GLY A 23 16.12 14.67 20.04
CA GLY A 23 16.66 14.94 21.36
C GLY A 23 17.13 13.58 21.86
N LEU A 24 18.41 13.27 21.68
CA LEU A 24 19.03 12.04 22.16
C LEU A 24 19.68 12.33 23.51
N ALA A 25 19.12 11.76 24.59
CA ALA A 25 19.82 11.18 25.74
C ALA A 25 18.97 11.25 27.01
N ALA A 26 18.48 10.10 27.45
CA ALA A 26 18.30 9.81 28.88
C ALA A 26 18.45 8.30 29.07
N PHE A 27 19.70 7.84 29.14
CA PHE A 27 20.05 6.53 29.66
C PHE A 27 20.10 6.66 31.18
N LEU A 28 19.12 6.08 31.88
CA LEU A 28 19.09 6.05 33.34
C LEU A 28 18.91 4.60 33.78
N VAL A 29 20.01 4.05 34.31
CA VAL A 29 20.14 2.72 34.91
C VAL A 29 19.67 2.80 36.36
N ILE A 30 18.65 2.03 36.77
CA ILE A 30 18.46 1.58 38.17
C ILE A 30 17.87 0.16 38.15
N ALA A 31 18.36 -0.64 39.10
CA ALA A 31 18.34 -2.09 39.15
C ALA A 31 17.10 -2.72 39.82
N SER A 32 16.88 -4.00 39.46
CA SER A 32 16.48 -5.13 40.31
C SER A 32 15.17 -5.09 41.11
N ALA A 33 14.21 -5.94 40.71
CA ALA A 33 13.36 -6.68 41.64
C ALA A 33 12.99 -8.06 41.04
N LEU A 34 13.09 -9.08 41.90
CA LEU A 34 12.93 -10.50 41.62
C LEU A 34 11.53 -10.82 41.06
N SER A 35 11.47 -11.56 39.95
CA SER A 35 10.26 -12.30 39.57
C SER A 35 10.51 -13.78 39.78
N ALA A 36 9.87 -14.29 40.84
CA ALA A 36 9.92 -15.69 41.25
C ALA A 36 9.53 -16.62 40.11
N GLY A 37 10.32 -17.68 39.93
CA GLY A 37 10.04 -18.75 38.99
C GLY A 37 8.67 -19.35 39.25
N LYS A 38 7.78 -19.23 38.26
CA LYS A 38 6.51 -19.95 38.23
C LYS A 38 6.68 -21.06 37.20
N ALA A 39 6.69 -22.30 37.69
CA ALA A 39 6.85 -23.51 36.90
C ALA A 39 5.92 -23.49 35.68
N ARG A 40 6.51 -23.69 34.51
CA ARG A 40 5.78 -23.82 33.24
C ARG A 40 5.11 -25.19 33.21
N PRO A 41 3.78 -25.30 33.03
CA PRO A 41 3.18 -26.58 32.72
C PRO A 41 3.65 -27.02 31.35
N GLU A 42 4.23 -28.21 31.29
CA GLU A 42 4.60 -28.91 30.07
C GLU A 42 3.32 -29.22 29.30
N ILE A 43 3.01 -28.42 28.27
CA ILE A 43 1.94 -28.76 27.34
C ILE A 43 2.44 -29.92 26.50
N LYS A 44 1.87 -31.09 26.77
CA LYS A 44 2.04 -32.31 25.98
C LYS A 44 1.43 -32.05 24.60
N VAL A 45 2.26 -31.60 23.65
CA VAL A 45 1.84 -31.44 22.25
C VAL A 45 1.73 -32.85 21.66
N SER A 46 0.50 -33.34 21.52
CA SER A 46 0.23 -34.42 20.56
C SER A 46 0.54 -33.89 19.15
N PRO A 47 1.14 -34.69 18.25
CA PRO A 47 1.38 -34.27 16.89
C PRO A 47 0.04 -33.98 16.20
N PRO A 48 -0.05 -32.95 15.33
CA PRO A 48 -1.20 -32.81 14.47
C PRO A 48 -1.22 -34.01 13.52
N SER A 49 -2.28 -34.83 13.60
CA SER A 49 -2.65 -35.70 12.51
C SER A 49 -2.85 -34.82 11.28
N ALA A 50 -1.95 -34.94 10.33
CA ALA A 50 -2.07 -34.34 9.01
C ALA A 50 -3.22 -35.04 8.30
N ASP A 51 -4.43 -34.50 8.47
CA ASP A 51 -5.53 -34.79 7.58
C ASP A 51 -5.28 -33.98 6.30
N LEU A 52 -4.60 -34.61 5.34
CA LEU A 52 -4.34 -34.05 4.01
C LEU A 52 -5.64 -34.05 3.21
N THR A 53 -6.48 -33.05 3.50
CA THR A 53 -7.45 -32.56 2.54
C THR A 53 -6.89 -31.27 1.94
N PRO A 54 -6.71 -31.17 0.62
CA PRO A 54 -6.49 -29.89 -0.04
C PRO A 54 -7.81 -29.10 0.08
N ALA A 55 -7.96 -28.33 1.15
CA ALA A 55 -8.85 -27.18 1.07
C ALA A 55 -8.27 -26.28 -0.03
N ALA A 56 -9.06 -25.99 -1.06
CA ALA A 56 -8.74 -24.95 -2.04
C ALA A 56 -8.33 -23.69 -1.26
N ASN A 57 -7.04 -23.39 -1.27
CA ASN A 57 -6.45 -22.37 -0.42
C ASN A 57 -6.61 -21.03 -1.13
N THR A 58 -7.84 -20.55 -1.15
CA THR A 58 -8.15 -19.29 -1.82
C THR A 58 -7.63 -18.14 -0.97
N ASP A 59 -6.51 -17.57 -1.42
CA ASP A 59 -5.84 -16.47 -0.75
C ASP A 59 -6.71 -15.22 -0.78
N ARG A 60 -7.06 -14.73 0.41
CA ARG A 60 -7.92 -13.55 0.61
C ARG A 60 -7.22 -12.43 1.38
N GLN A 61 -5.90 -12.50 1.48
CA GLN A 61 -5.14 -11.47 2.19
C GLN A 61 -5.12 -10.17 1.40
N ARG A 62 -5.27 -9.04 2.09
CA ARG A 62 -5.04 -7.73 1.48
C ARG A 62 -3.56 -7.61 1.07
N ARG A 63 -3.31 -6.88 0.00
CA ARG A 63 -1.97 -6.59 -0.52
C ARG A 63 -1.73 -5.08 -0.46
N ILE A 64 -0.48 -4.67 -0.25
CA ILE A 64 -0.08 -3.27 -0.14
C ILE A 64 1.14 -3.05 -1.02
N SER A 65 1.20 -1.92 -1.71
CA SER A 65 2.35 -1.49 -2.50
C SER A 65 2.64 -0.02 -2.23
N GLU A 66 3.89 0.30 -1.93
CA GLU A 66 4.38 1.65 -1.63
C GLU A 66 5.45 2.03 -2.66
N ALA A 67 5.29 3.18 -3.32
CA ALA A 67 6.28 3.75 -4.25
C ALA A 67 6.01 5.24 -4.47
N GLU A 68 7.05 6.05 -4.61
CA GLU A 68 6.99 7.51 -4.83
C GLU A 68 6.01 8.22 -3.87
N GLU A 69 6.05 7.88 -2.58
CA GLU A 69 5.16 8.44 -1.53
C GLU A 69 3.65 8.18 -1.75
N ILE A 70 3.31 7.19 -2.59
CA ILE A 70 1.95 6.70 -2.78
C ILE A 70 1.85 5.28 -2.22
N THR A 71 0.87 5.06 -1.36
CA THR A 71 0.48 3.74 -0.86
C THR A 71 -0.78 3.28 -1.58
N ILE A 72 -0.78 2.06 -2.10
CA ILE A 72 -1.96 1.40 -2.66
C ILE A 72 -2.24 0.14 -1.83
N THR A 73 -3.41 0.09 -1.19
CA THR A 73 -3.94 -1.10 -0.53
C THR A 73 -5.03 -1.70 -1.39
N VAL A 74 -4.98 -3.02 -1.61
CA VAL A 74 -5.98 -3.77 -2.38
C VAL A 74 -6.50 -4.94 -1.55
N LYS A 75 -7.81 -5.07 -1.44
CA LYS A 75 -8.46 -6.27 -0.91
C LYS A 75 -9.06 -7.08 -2.07
N PRO A 76 -8.84 -8.40 -2.13
CA PRO A 76 -9.45 -9.24 -3.14
C PRO A 76 -10.95 -9.43 -2.91
N PRO A 77 -11.69 -9.99 -3.89
CA PRO A 77 -13.07 -10.44 -3.71
C PRO A 77 -13.21 -11.40 -2.52
N SER A 78 -14.36 -11.33 -1.85
CA SER A 78 -14.70 -12.28 -0.77
C SER A 78 -15.00 -13.69 -1.30
N ASP A 79 -15.44 -13.79 -2.56
CA ASP A 79 -15.79 -15.02 -3.24
C ASP A 79 -15.32 -14.99 -4.71
N TRP A 80 -14.40 -15.88 -5.05
CA TRP A 80 -13.86 -16.02 -6.41
C TRP A 80 -14.76 -16.86 -7.32
N GLN A 81 -15.78 -17.52 -6.75
CA GLN A 81 -16.80 -18.27 -7.49
C GLN A 81 -17.93 -17.38 -8.00
N ALA A 82 -18.02 -16.12 -7.54
CA ALA A 82 -18.97 -15.14 -8.04
C ALA A 82 -18.72 -14.80 -9.51
N ASP A 83 -19.76 -14.36 -10.23
CA ASP A 83 -19.69 -13.97 -11.65
C ASP A 83 -18.96 -12.64 -11.88
N SER A 84 -18.77 -11.86 -10.82
CA SER A 84 -18.00 -10.62 -10.83
C SER A 84 -17.04 -10.57 -9.64
N TRP A 85 -15.85 -10.05 -9.88
CA TRP A 85 -14.79 -9.93 -8.89
C TRP A 85 -14.61 -8.46 -8.52
N LYS A 86 -14.86 -8.15 -7.24
CA LYS A 86 -14.81 -6.79 -6.69
C LYS A 86 -13.57 -6.64 -5.82
N PHE A 87 -12.69 -5.73 -6.21
CA PHE A 87 -11.50 -5.38 -5.44
C PHE A 87 -11.72 -4.06 -4.72
N ASP A 88 -11.55 -4.04 -3.39
CA ASP A 88 -11.56 -2.78 -2.65
C ASP A 88 -10.17 -2.14 -2.71
N LEU A 89 -10.10 -0.92 -3.23
CA LEU A 89 -8.84 -0.16 -3.36
C LEU A 89 -8.86 1.05 -2.43
N ALA A 90 -7.70 1.34 -1.84
CA ALA A 90 -7.38 2.60 -1.18
C ALA A 90 -6.02 3.08 -1.69
N LEU A 91 -5.99 4.31 -2.22
CA LEU A 91 -4.79 5.00 -2.68
C LEU A 91 -4.59 6.22 -1.79
N ASP A 92 -3.41 6.36 -1.21
CA ASP A 92 -3.08 7.42 -0.27
C ASP A 92 -1.74 8.05 -0.63
N THR A 93 -1.69 9.37 -0.65
CA THR A 93 -0.46 10.16 -0.81
C THR A 93 -0.63 11.53 -0.16
N HIS A 94 0.49 12.22 0.07
CA HIS A 94 0.50 13.56 0.68
C HIS A 94 1.18 14.60 -0.23
N SER A 95 1.68 14.21 -1.40
CA SER A 95 2.55 15.05 -2.23
C SER A 95 2.15 15.12 -3.70
N VAL A 96 1.36 14.17 -4.22
CA VAL A 96 1.01 14.11 -5.64
C VAL A 96 -0.49 13.94 -5.89
N ASP A 97 -0.97 14.47 -7.01
CA ASP A 97 -2.36 14.34 -7.44
C ASP A 97 -2.62 12.98 -8.12
N LEU A 98 -3.67 12.26 -7.70
CA LEU A 98 -4.01 10.93 -8.17
C LEU A 98 -4.98 10.97 -9.36
N ALA A 99 -4.54 11.55 -10.47
CA ALA A 99 -5.36 11.89 -11.64
C ALA A 99 -5.72 10.73 -12.59
N GLN A 100 -5.20 9.52 -12.40
CA GLN A 100 -5.43 8.40 -13.31
C GLN A 100 -6.86 7.85 -13.19
N ALA A 101 -7.51 7.56 -14.31
CA ALA A 101 -8.74 6.78 -14.32
C ALA A 101 -8.40 5.30 -14.09
N LEU A 102 -8.81 4.73 -12.94
CA LEU A 102 -8.46 3.34 -12.58
C LEU A 102 -8.98 2.32 -13.60
N GLU A 103 -10.11 2.62 -14.25
CA GLU A 103 -10.70 1.81 -15.32
C GLU A 103 -9.78 1.69 -16.55
N GLN A 104 -8.87 2.66 -16.74
CA GLN A 104 -7.99 2.74 -17.91
C GLN A 104 -6.57 2.22 -17.62
N VAL A 105 -6.14 2.27 -16.34
CA VAL A 105 -4.77 1.91 -15.96
C VAL A 105 -4.67 0.55 -15.25
N ALA A 106 -5.81 -0.06 -14.89
CA ALA A 106 -5.83 -1.36 -14.24
C ALA A 106 -6.16 -2.52 -15.21
N ALA A 107 -5.67 -3.70 -14.89
CA ALA A 107 -6.06 -4.95 -15.55
C ALA A 107 -5.84 -6.15 -14.61
N LEU A 108 -6.66 -7.19 -14.73
CA LEU A 108 -6.30 -8.51 -14.22
C LEU A 108 -5.48 -9.26 -15.27
N VAL A 109 -4.55 -10.08 -14.79
CA VAL A 109 -3.76 -11.01 -15.59
C VAL A 109 -3.89 -12.40 -14.98
N ASP A 110 -4.26 -13.40 -15.78
CA ASP A 110 -4.32 -14.79 -15.34
C ASP A 110 -2.94 -15.49 -15.36
N ASP A 111 -2.91 -16.74 -14.92
CA ASP A 111 -1.75 -17.63 -14.93
C ASP A 111 -1.21 -17.98 -16.33
N GLN A 112 -1.95 -17.64 -17.38
CA GLN A 112 -1.57 -17.81 -18.78
C GLN A 112 -1.10 -16.50 -19.43
N GLY A 113 -1.17 -15.38 -18.71
CA GLY A 113 -0.79 -14.06 -19.20
C GLY A 113 -1.89 -13.31 -19.98
N ASN A 114 -3.13 -13.84 -20.02
CA ASN A 114 -4.26 -13.15 -20.64
C ASN A 114 -4.65 -11.94 -19.78
N LYS A 115 -4.99 -10.83 -20.44
CA LYS A 115 -5.32 -9.56 -19.78
C LYS A 115 -6.81 -9.27 -19.85
N TYR A 116 -7.38 -8.85 -18.73
CA TYR A 116 -8.80 -8.55 -18.58
C TYR A 116 -8.98 -7.13 -18.02
N PRO A 117 -9.64 -6.21 -18.76
CA PRO A 117 -9.91 -4.87 -18.25
C PRO A 117 -11.01 -4.89 -17.19
N PRO A 118 -11.04 -3.88 -16.29
CA PRO A 118 -12.15 -3.69 -15.37
C PRO A 118 -13.45 -3.36 -16.13
N GLN A 119 -14.58 -3.75 -15.55
CA GLN A 119 -15.91 -3.40 -16.00
C GLN A 119 -16.35 -2.02 -15.48
N SER A 120 -15.96 -1.67 -14.25
CA SER A 120 -16.31 -0.39 -13.64
C SER A 120 -15.40 -0.01 -12.46
N TRP A 121 -15.35 1.28 -12.16
CA TRP A 121 -14.87 1.85 -10.91
C TRP A 121 -16.00 2.58 -10.17
N GLU A 122 -16.27 2.15 -8.94
CA GLU A 122 -17.25 2.79 -8.04
C GLU A 122 -16.52 3.40 -6.84
N GLY A 123 -16.22 4.70 -6.90
CA GLY A 123 -15.45 5.36 -5.84
C GLY A 123 -15.07 6.80 -6.14
N SER A 124 -14.02 7.29 -5.48
CA SER A 124 -13.48 8.63 -5.70
C SER A 124 -13.11 8.84 -7.19
N PRO A 125 -13.56 9.94 -7.82
CA PRO A 125 -13.20 10.24 -9.20
C PRO A 125 -11.69 10.46 -9.35
N PRO A 126 -11.16 10.55 -10.57
CA PRO A 126 -9.77 10.93 -10.80
C PRO A 126 -9.43 12.29 -10.16
N GLY A 127 -8.24 12.37 -9.53
CA GLY A 127 -7.72 13.53 -8.80
C GLY A 127 -7.76 13.38 -7.28
N GLY A 128 -7.22 14.37 -6.57
CA GLY A 128 -7.07 14.40 -5.12
C GLY A 128 -5.87 13.60 -4.61
N HIS A 129 -5.72 13.55 -3.28
CA HIS A 129 -4.59 12.87 -2.62
C HIS A 129 -4.98 11.58 -1.88
N HIS A 130 -6.29 11.32 -1.76
CA HIS A 130 -6.84 10.10 -1.18
C HIS A 130 -8.00 9.62 -2.04
N ARG A 131 -7.95 8.35 -2.48
CA ARG A 131 -8.99 7.75 -3.31
C ARG A 131 -9.35 6.37 -2.78
N THR A 132 -10.64 6.13 -2.63
CA THR A 132 -11.17 4.82 -2.23
C THR A 132 -12.31 4.41 -3.14
N GLY A 133 -12.48 3.11 -3.33
CA GLY A 133 -13.53 2.59 -4.17
C GLY A 133 -13.40 1.12 -4.51
N ILE A 134 -14.32 0.64 -5.34
CA ILE A 134 -14.43 -0.74 -5.78
C ILE A 134 -14.10 -0.79 -7.27
N LEU A 135 -13.11 -1.61 -7.62
CA LEU A 135 -12.78 -1.92 -9.00
C LEU A 135 -13.37 -3.30 -9.35
N THR A 136 -14.32 -3.33 -10.29
CA THR A 136 -15.07 -4.54 -10.63
C THR A 136 -14.56 -5.14 -11.93
N PHE A 137 -14.40 -6.47 -11.97
CA PHE A 137 -14.06 -7.25 -13.15
C PHE A 137 -15.10 -8.35 -13.39
N ALA A 138 -15.22 -8.79 -14.64
CA ALA A 138 -15.87 -10.08 -14.93
C ALA A 138 -15.02 -11.20 -14.35
N ALA A 139 -15.66 -12.24 -13.82
CA ALA A 139 -14.93 -13.39 -13.32
C ALA A 139 -14.25 -14.16 -14.47
N ILE A 140 -13.03 -14.63 -14.22
CA ILE A 140 -12.28 -15.43 -15.20
C ILE A 140 -12.74 -16.89 -15.07
N ARG A 141 -13.06 -17.51 -16.21
CA ARG A 141 -13.55 -18.89 -16.30
C ARG A 141 -12.84 -19.63 -17.44
N PRO A 142 -12.33 -20.86 -17.21
CA PRO A 142 -12.26 -21.58 -15.92
C PRO A 142 -11.46 -20.79 -14.87
N LEU A 143 -11.65 -21.10 -13.58
CA LEU A 143 -10.95 -20.40 -12.50
C LEU A 143 -9.43 -20.63 -12.67
N PRO A 144 -8.60 -19.58 -12.83
CA PRO A 144 -7.16 -19.72 -12.99
C PRO A 144 -6.51 -20.13 -11.67
N SER A 145 -5.27 -20.64 -11.69
CA SER A 145 -4.56 -20.98 -10.45
C SER A 145 -4.14 -19.75 -9.66
N ALA A 146 -3.89 -18.64 -10.36
CA ALA A 146 -3.51 -17.36 -9.79
C ALA A 146 -4.07 -16.21 -10.61
N VAL A 147 -4.21 -15.06 -9.95
CA VAL A 147 -4.54 -13.79 -10.63
C VAL A 147 -3.63 -12.68 -10.14
N THR A 148 -3.21 -11.83 -11.07
CA THR A 148 -2.44 -10.61 -10.79
C THR A 148 -3.27 -9.38 -11.15
N LEU A 149 -3.55 -8.52 -10.17
CA LEU A 149 -4.00 -7.16 -10.46
C LEU A 149 -2.79 -6.29 -10.79
N VAL A 150 -2.80 -5.70 -11.98
CA VAL A 150 -1.79 -4.76 -12.47
C VAL A 150 -2.41 -3.37 -12.48
N ILE A 151 -1.73 -2.39 -11.87
CA ILE A 151 -2.09 -0.97 -11.90
C ILE A 151 -0.89 -0.20 -12.45
N ARG A 152 -1.07 0.49 -13.57
CA ARG A 152 0.00 1.24 -14.25
C ARG A 152 -0.02 2.72 -13.90
N ASP A 153 1.13 3.36 -14.07
CA ASP A 153 1.29 4.83 -14.08
C ASP A 153 0.81 5.55 -12.81
N ILE A 154 0.87 4.89 -11.65
CA ILE A 154 0.59 5.49 -10.33
C ILE A 154 1.83 5.34 -9.46
N GLY A 155 2.66 6.38 -9.39
CA GLY A 155 3.93 6.42 -8.63
C GLY A 155 4.94 5.33 -9.00
N ALA A 156 4.72 4.58 -10.07
CA ALA A 156 5.62 3.61 -10.67
C ALA A 156 5.07 3.28 -12.08
N PRO A 157 5.90 2.83 -13.03
CA PRO A 157 5.40 2.36 -14.32
C PRO A 157 4.36 1.24 -14.19
N GLU A 158 4.55 0.35 -13.21
CA GLU A 158 3.66 -0.78 -12.95
C GLU A 158 3.69 -1.17 -11.46
N ARG A 159 2.51 -1.47 -10.90
CA ARG A 159 2.33 -2.09 -9.58
C ARG A 159 1.51 -3.36 -9.71
N THR A 160 1.96 -4.43 -9.06
CA THR A 160 1.35 -5.77 -9.19
C THR A 160 0.93 -6.33 -7.84
N PHE A 161 -0.25 -6.94 -7.77
CA PHE A 161 -0.79 -7.59 -6.58
C PHE A 161 -1.26 -9.00 -6.97
N VAL A 162 -0.74 -10.03 -6.30
CA VAL A 162 -0.94 -11.44 -6.70
C VAL A 162 -1.70 -12.21 -5.62
N TRP A 163 -2.61 -13.08 -6.07
CA TRP A 163 -3.36 -14.05 -5.26
C TRP A 163 -3.38 -15.43 -5.93
N GLU A 164 -3.18 -16.47 -5.13
CA GLU A 164 -3.41 -17.87 -5.50
C GLU A 164 -4.88 -18.26 -5.17
N LEU A 165 -5.55 -19.02 -6.05
CA LEU A 165 -6.99 -19.26 -5.98
C LEU A 165 -7.39 -20.68 -5.54
#